data_AF-A0A1Y4LCD6-F1
#
_entry.id   AF-A0A1Y4LCD6-F1
#
_cell.length_a   1.000
_cell.length_b   1.000
_cell.length_c   1.000
_cell.angle_alpha   90.00
_cell.angle_beta   90.00
_cell.angle_gamma   90.00
#
_symmetry.space_group_name_H-M   'P 1'
#
loop_
_entity.id
_entity.type
_entity.pdbx_description
1 polymer ?
#
loop_
_entity_poly.entity_id
_entity_poly.type
_entity_poly.pdbx_seq_one_letter_code
_entity_poly.pdbx_strand_id
1 'polypeptide(L)'
;MKRIPKMQILVWVLAIVPIILTAVFYPRLPASIPMQWDFGGEVGYEPKWHLFIIAALAPLFAVLFPLMPKIDPRRKSYDKFAPSYLLFQVMMMLFVILMVGIVLIESLRPGSVRVGRTICLFLGVLFAVIGNMMPKFRQNYFCGIKTPWTYADEVVWTRTHRLAGRLMFAAGLLGIVSAFLPGDVLMAVVFFVPLIISVVVPVLMSYIWYRQRHPQN
;
A
#
# COMPACT_ATOMS: atom_id res chain seq x y z
N MET A 1 -30.25 10.73 -2.84
CA MET A 1 -29.25 9.66 -2.98
C MET A 1 -27.96 10.27 -3.54
N LYS A 2 -26.87 10.36 -2.76
CA LYS A 2 -25.59 10.87 -3.28
C LYS A 2 -25.06 9.86 -4.31
N ARG A 3 -24.89 10.30 -5.57
CA ARG A 3 -24.41 9.43 -6.66
C ARG A 3 -23.07 8.81 -6.26
N ILE A 4 -22.97 7.49 -6.36
CA ILE A 4 -21.71 6.78 -6.21
C ILE A 4 -20.76 7.32 -7.30
N PRO A 5 -19.57 7.83 -6.96
CA PRO A 5 -18.66 8.34 -7.97
C PRO A 5 -18.26 7.21 -8.93
N LYS A 6 -18.13 7.49 -10.23
CA LYS A 6 -17.79 6.49 -11.25
C LYS A 6 -16.55 5.66 -10.89
N MET A 7 -15.58 6.28 -10.20
CA MET A 7 -14.38 5.60 -9.70
C MET A 7 -14.65 4.57 -8.60
N GLN A 8 -15.69 4.73 -7.79
CA GLN A 8 -16.04 3.72 -6.79
C GLN A 8 -16.60 2.47 -7.46
N ILE A 9 -17.40 2.63 -8.53
CA ILE A 9 -17.87 1.50 -9.35
C ILE A 9 -16.67 0.75 -9.93
N LEU A 10 -15.66 1.49 -10.42
CA LEU A 10 -14.41 0.90 -10.88
C LEU A 10 -13.71 0.07 -9.77
N VAL A 11 -13.64 0.57 -8.53
CA VAL A 11 -13.07 -0.19 -7.40
C VAL A 11 -13.83 -1.50 -7.19
N TRP A 12 -15.16 -1.49 -7.21
CA TRP A 12 -15.96 -2.72 -7.06
C TRP A 12 -15.72 -3.71 -8.19
N VAL A 13 -15.66 -3.24 -9.44
CA VAL A 13 -15.36 -4.07 -10.61
C VAL A 13 -13.97 -4.70 -10.46
N LEU A 14 -12.96 -3.89 -10.16
CA LEU A 14 -11.59 -4.37 -9.96
C LEU A 14 -11.48 -5.35 -8.79
N ALA A 15 -12.27 -5.17 -7.74
CA ALA A 15 -12.24 -6.05 -6.57
C ALA A 15 -12.73 -7.48 -6.86
N ILE A 16 -13.58 -7.66 -7.87
CA ILE A 16 -14.10 -8.97 -8.27
C ILE A 16 -13.11 -9.70 -9.18
N VAL A 17 -12.25 -8.96 -9.90
CA VAL A 17 -11.29 -9.52 -10.87
C VAL A 17 -10.39 -10.61 -10.26
N PRO A 18 -9.73 -10.42 -9.08
CA PRO A 18 -8.91 -11.45 -8.46
C PRO A 18 -9.66 -12.76 -8.22
N ILE A 19 -10.90 -12.68 -7.74
CA ILE A 19 -11.72 -13.88 -7.47
C ILE A 19 -12.06 -14.60 -8.76
N ILE A 20 -12.45 -13.86 -9.81
CA ILE A 20 -12.74 -14.45 -11.12
C ILE A 20 -11.49 -15.12 -11.68
N LEU A 21 -10.33 -14.44 -11.64
CA LEU A 21 -9.06 -15.00 -12.11
C LEU A 21 -8.72 -16.28 -11.36
N THR A 22 -8.77 -16.25 -10.03
CA THR A 22 -8.53 -17.44 -9.21
C THR A 22 -9.50 -18.55 -9.59
N ALA A 23 -10.81 -18.32 -9.63
CA ALA A 23 -11.81 -19.34 -9.94
C ALA A 23 -11.64 -19.96 -11.34
N VAL A 24 -11.33 -19.16 -12.35
CA VAL A 24 -11.13 -19.62 -13.74
C VAL A 24 -9.88 -20.48 -13.88
N PHE A 25 -8.78 -20.11 -13.22
CA PHE A 25 -7.51 -20.83 -13.34
C PHE A 25 -7.32 -21.92 -12.28
N TYR A 26 -8.10 -21.93 -11.20
CA TYR A 26 -8.02 -22.91 -10.10
C TYR A 26 -7.99 -24.38 -10.54
N PRO A 27 -8.79 -24.84 -11.52
CA PRO A 27 -8.76 -26.22 -11.97
C PRO A 27 -7.44 -26.61 -12.66
N ARG A 28 -6.74 -25.64 -13.24
CA ARG A 28 -5.46 -25.83 -13.95
C ARG A 28 -4.24 -25.71 -13.04
N LEU A 29 -4.43 -25.27 -11.79
CA LEU A 29 -3.34 -25.09 -10.85
C LEU A 29 -2.90 -26.42 -10.21
N PRO A 30 -1.58 -26.62 -10.05
CA PRO A 30 -1.03 -27.74 -9.29
C PRO A 30 -1.50 -27.69 -7.82
N ALA A 31 -1.40 -28.81 -7.11
CA ALA A 31 -1.83 -28.90 -5.71
C ALA A 31 -1.08 -27.89 -4.79
N SER A 32 0.18 -27.64 -5.10
CA SER A 32 1.06 -26.70 -4.40
C SER A 32 1.48 -25.59 -5.36
N ILE A 33 1.38 -24.33 -4.92
CA ILE A 33 1.66 -23.13 -5.71
C ILE A 33 2.71 -22.24 -5.00
N PRO A 34 3.55 -21.52 -5.74
CA PRO A 34 4.52 -20.60 -5.16
C PRO A 34 3.80 -19.40 -4.53
N MET A 35 4.05 -19.15 -3.25
CA MET A 35 3.45 -18.01 -2.53
C MET A 35 4.45 -17.24 -1.66
N GLN A 36 5.65 -17.76 -1.47
CA GLN A 36 6.72 -17.07 -0.75
C GLN A 36 7.95 -17.03 -1.64
N TRP A 37 8.55 -15.86 -1.78
CA TRP A 37 9.80 -15.66 -2.51
C TRP A 37 10.79 -15.01 -1.55
N ASP A 38 11.88 -15.71 -1.28
CA ASP A 38 12.97 -15.17 -0.48
C ASP A 38 13.97 -14.38 -1.34
N PHE A 39 14.75 -13.51 -0.69
CA PHE A 39 15.84 -12.78 -1.31
C PHE A 39 16.99 -13.69 -1.76
N GLY A 40 17.10 -14.91 -1.22
CA GLY A 40 18.02 -15.95 -1.69
C GLY A 40 17.57 -16.66 -2.98
N GLY A 41 16.38 -16.34 -3.52
CA GLY A 41 15.81 -17.02 -4.69
C GLY A 41 15.08 -18.33 -4.38
N GLU A 42 14.99 -18.71 -3.10
CA GLU A 42 14.18 -19.83 -2.66
C GLU A 42 12.68 -19.49 -2.75
N VAL A 43 11.90 -20.44 -3.24
CA VAL A 43 10.46 -20.30 -3.44
C VAL A 43 9.72 -21.26 -2.51
N GLY A 44 8.99 -20.71 -1.54
CA GLY A 44 8.11 -21.46 -0.67
C GLY A 44 6.79 -21.78 -1.37
N TYR A 45 6.40 -23.05 -1.31
CA TYR A 45 5.17 -23.57 -1.90
C TYR A 45 4.12 -23.83 -0.83
N GLU A 46 2.88 -23.51 -1.15
CA GLU A 46 1.75 -23.61 -0.25
C GLU A 46 0.53 -24.20 -0.99
N PRO A 47 -0.47 -24.77 -0.28
CA PRO A 47 -1.65 -25.34 -0.91
C PRO A 47 -2.43 -24.33 -1.75
N LYS A 48 -2.89 -24.75 -2.95
CA LYS A 48 -3.54 -23.85 -3.92
C LYS A 48 -4.78 -23.11 -3.43
N TRP A 49 -5.46 -23.60 -2.38
CA TRP A 49 -6.64 -22.95 -1.82
C TRP A 49 -6.32 -21.61 -1.14
N HIS A 50 -5.09 -21.40 -0.64
CA HIS A 50 -4.65 -20.12 -0.06
C HIS A 50 -4.70 -18.96 -1.07
N LEU A 51 -4.65 -19.24 -2.38
CA LEU A 51 -4.84 -18.21 -3.41
C LEU A 51 -6.19 -17.49 -3.27
N PHE A 52 -7.24 -18.18 -2.79
CA PHE A 52 -8.53 -17.56 -2.50
C PHE A 52 -8.46 -16.57 -1.35
N ILE A 53 -7.56 -16.74 -0.38
CA ILE A 53 -7.35 -15.77 0.70
C ILE A 53 -6.83 -14.46 0.13
N ILE A 54 -5.78 -14.53 -0.71
CA ILE A 54 -5.20 -13.36 -1.36
C ILE A 54 -6.24 -12.68 -2.27
N ALA A 55 -6.98 -13.46 -3.07
CA ALA A 55 -8.03 -12.94 -3.93
C ALA A 55 -9.17 -12.28 -3.14
N ALA A 56 -9.54 -12.83 -1.96
CA ALA A 56 -10.58 -12.30 -1.10
C ALA A 56 -10.19 -10.99 -0.39
N LEU A 57 -8.90 -10.63 -0.32
CA LEU A 57 -8.48 -9.33 0.21
C LEU A 57 -9.03 -8.17 -0.62
N ALA A 58 -9.19 -8.33 -1.94
CA ALA A 58 -9.71 -7.27 -2.80
C ALA A 58 -11.17 -6.88 -2.47
N PRO A 59 -12.17 -7.79 -2.47
CA PRO A 59 -13.51 -7.43 -2.05
C PRO A 59 -13.58 -7.03 -0.57
N LEU A 60 -12.77 -7.62 0.29
CA LEU A 60 -12.67 -7.19 1.69
C LEU A 60 -12.29 -5.71 1.79
N PHE A 61 -11.24 -5.28 1.07
CA PHE A 61 -10.83 -3.88 1.03
C PHE A 61 -11.85 -2.99 0.32
N ALA A 62 -12.54 -3.48 -0.71
CA ALA A 62 -13.58 -2.72 -1.42
C ALA A 62 -14.79 -2.41 -0.54
N VAL A 63 -15.09 -3.25 0.45
CA VAL A 63 -16.11 -3.01 1.47
C VAL A 63 -15.56 -2.16 2.62
N LEU A 64 -14.36 -2.50 3.12
CA LEU A 64 -13.77 -1.89 4.31
C LEU A 64 -13.39 -0.41 4.08
N PHE A 65 -12.80 -0.08 2.92
CA PHE A 65 -12.32 1.27 2.66
C PHE A 65 -13.46 2.31 2.57
N PRO A 66 -14.60 2.06 1.91
CA PRO A 66 -15.75 2.97 1.98
C PRO A 66 -16.44 3.02 3.35
N LEU A 67 -16.26 2.00 4.19
CA LEU A 67 -16.84 1.93 5.53
C LEU A 67 -16.04 2.76 6.55
N MET A 68 -14.70 2.75 6.47
CA MET A 68 -13.81 3.46 7.40
C MET A 68 -14.18 4.95 7.59
N PRO A 69 -14.35 5.77 6.54
CA PRO A 69 -14.75 7.17 6.68
C PRO A 69 -16.13 7.39 7.32
N LYS A 70 -17.02 6.38 7.27
CA LYS A 70 -18.36 6.46 7.87
C LYS A 70 -18.34 6.22 9.37
N ILE A 71 -17.39 5.41 9.85
CA ILE A 71 -17.17 5.12 11.27
C ILE A 71 -16.39 6.25 11.94
N ASP A 72 -15.54 6.97 11.18
CA ASP A 72 -14.72 8.06 11.74
C ASP A 72 -15.59 9.24 12.26
N PRO A 73 -15.47 9.63 13.55
CA PRO A 73 -16.12 10.81 14.11
C PRO A 73 -15.79 12.10 13.34
N ARG A 74 -14.61 12.16 12.69
CA ARG A 74 -14.12 13.24 11.84
C ARG A 74 -14.33 12.97 10.35
N ARG A 75 -15.44 12.34 9.95
CA ARG A 75 -15.79 12.06 8.54
C ARG A 75 -15.64 13.25 7.58
N LYS A 76 -15.91 14.48 8.05
CA LYS A 76 -15.79 15.71 7.22
C LYS A 76 -14.35 15.97 6.74
N SER A 77 -13.34 15.41 7.41
CA SER A 77 -11.95 15.47 6.96
C SER A 77 -11.73 14.73 5.64
N TYR A 78 -12.45 13.63 5.41
CA TYR A 78 -12.32 12.78 4.21
C TYR A 78 -12.83 13.47 2.95
N ASP A 79 -13.83 14.35 3.04
CA ASP A 79 -14.36 15.09 1.89
C ASP A 79 -13.27 15.94 1.20
N LYS A 80 -12.29 16.42 1.97
CA LYS A 80 -11.17 17.24 1.46
C LYS A 80 -10.13 16.45 0.67
N PHE A 81 -10.04 15.12 0.88
CA PHE A 81 -9.08 14.25 0.19
C PHE A 81 -9.72 13.03 -0.49
N ALA A 82 -11.04 13.07 -0.71
CA ALA A 82 -11.80 11.97 -1.30
C ALA A 82 -11.25 11.48 -2.66
N PRO A 83 -10.79 12.35 -3.60
CA PRO A 83 -10.20 11.87 -4.85
C PRO A 83 -8.91 11.09 -4.65
N SER A 84 -8.06 11.54 -3.72
CA SER A 84 -6.84 10.83 -3.35
C SER A 84 -7.17 9.51 -2.67
N TYR A 85 -8.15 9.49 -1.76
CA TYR A 85 -8.61 8.25 -1.13
C TYR A 85 -9.11 7.21 -2.14
N LEU A 86 -9.89 7.63 -3.14
CA LEU A 86 -10.34 6.74 -4.23
C LEU A 86 -9.17 6.19 -5.06
N LEU A 87 -8.17 7.03 -5.38
CA LEU A 87 -6.97 6.59 -6.06
C LEU A 87 -6.23 5.50 -5.27
N PHE A 88 -6.11 5.65 -3.95
CA PHE A 88 -5.53 4.63 -3.08
C PHE A 88 -6.31 3.31 -3.13
N GLN A 89 -7.65 3.35 -3.10
CA GLN A 89 -8.46 2.13 -3.23
C GLN A 89 -8.18 1.43 -4.56
N VAL A 90 -8.16 2.17 -5.68
CA VAL A 90 -7.86 1.60 -7.00
C VAL A 90 -6.46 0.98 -7.03
N MET A 91 -5.44 1.67 -6.53
CA MET A 91 -4.07 1.14 -6.47
C MET A 91 -3.98 -0.14 -5.64
N MET A 92 -4.69 -0.22 -4.52
CA MET A 92 -4.76 -1.43 -3.70
C MET A 92 -5.42 -2.59 -4.45
N MET A 93 -6.48 -2.35 -5.23
CA MET A 93 -7.08 -3.40 -6.07
C MET A 93 -6.11 -3.88 -7.14
N LEU A 94 -5.42 -2.96 -7.82
CA LEU A 94 -4.42 -3.31 -8.82
C LEU A 94 -3.26 -4.11 -8.21
N PHE A 95 -2.85 -3.77 -6.99
CA PHE A 95 -1.82 -4.52 -6.27
C PHE A 95 -2.26 -5.96 -5.96
N VAL A 96 -3.49 -6.17 -5.49
CA VAL A 96 -4.00 -7.54 -5.26
C VAL A 96 -4.16 -8.32 -6.58
N ILE A 97 -4.65 -7.68 -7.64
CA ILE A 97 -4.72 -8.28 -8.99
C ILE A 97 -3.33 -8.71 -9.45
N LEU A 98 -2.33 -7.85 -9.28
CA LEU A 98 -0.95 -8.16 -9.61
C LEU A 98 -0.43 -9.37 -8.82
N MET A 99 -0.66 -9.41 -7.50
CA MET A 99 -0.23 -10.54 -6.66
C MET A 99 -0.84 -11.85 -7.14
N VAL A 100 -2.15 -11.88 -7.39
CA VAL A 100 -2.83 -13.05 -7.96
C VAL A 100 -2.26 -13.39 -9.33
N GLY A 101 -2.03 -12.40 -10.19
CA GLY A 101 -1.44 -12.58 -11.51
C GLY A 101 -0.05 -13.21 -11.47
N ILE A 102 0.82 -12.74 -10.58
CA ILE A 102 2.17 -13.30 -10.38
C ILE A 102 2.09 -14.76 -9.94
N VAL A 103 1.26 -15.05 -8.92
CA VAL A 103 1.08 -16.43 -8.43
C VAL A 103 0.57 -17.33 -9.55
N LEU A 104 -0.42 -16.88 -10.34
CA LEU A 104 -0.96 -17.65 -11.46
C LEU A 104 0.09 -17.90 -12.56
N ILE A 105 0.85 -16.86 -12.94
CA ILE A 105 1.89 -16.99 -13.97
C ILE A 105 2.98 -17.95 -13.51
N GLU A 106 3.50 -17.78 -12.30
CA GLU A 106 4.56 -18.65 -11.77
C GLU A 106 4.08 -20.08 -11.50
N SER A 107 2.80 -20.28 -11.20
CA SER A 107 2.23 -21.63 -11.05
C SER A 107 2.08 -22.37 -12.38
N LEU A 108 1.79 -21.64 -13.47
CA LEU A 108 1.54 -22.22 -14.80
C LEU A 108 2.80 -22.27 -15.67
N ARG A 109 3.72 -21.32 -15.46
CA ARG A 109 4.98 -21.18 -16.18
C ARG A 109 6.08 -20.70 -15.21
N PRO A 110 6.61 -21.61 -14.38
CA PRO A 110 7.64 -21.27 -13.40
C PRO A 110 8.85 -20.57 -14.04
N GLY A 111 9.36 -19.52 -13.38
CA GLY A 111 10.56 -18.79 -13.80
C GLY A 111 10.34 -17.79 -14.95
N SER A 112 9.08 -17.49 -15.30
CA SER A 112 8.77 -16.52 -16.35
C SER A 112 8.97 -15.08 -15.87
N VAL A 113 8.80 -14.83 -14.58
CA VAL A 113 8.80 -13.49 -13.99
C VAL A 113 9.86 -13.39 -12.90
N ARG A 114 10.60 -12.28 -12.90
CA ARG A 114 11.49 -11.91 -11.79
C ARG A 114 10.66 -11.33 -10.65
N VAL A 115 9.98 -12.20 -9.90
CA VAL A 115 8.94 -11.84 -8.93
C VAL A 115 9.38 -10.75 -7.95
N GLY A 116 10.53 -10.91 -7.30
CA GLY A 116 11.03 -9.92 -6.34
C GLY A 116 11.15 -8.51 -6.93
N ARG A 117 11.69 -8.39 -8.15
CA ARG A 117 11.83 -7.09 -8.85
C ARG A 117 10.49 -6.50 -9.25
N THR A 118 9.57 -7.33 -9.75
CA THR A 118 8.22 -6.90 -10.10
C THR A 118 7.47 -6.39 -8.86
N ILE A 119 7.57 -7.09 -7.73
CA ILE A 119 6.97 -6.66 -6.46
C ILE A 119 7.59 -5.34 -6.00
N CYS A 120 8.93 -5.22 -5.97
CA CYS A 120 9.61 -3.99 -5.57
C CYS A 120 9.22 -2.80 -6.45
N LEU A 121 9.12 -2.98 -7.77
CA LEU A 121 8.70 -1.95 -8.71
C LEU A 121 7.29 -1.44 -8.37
N PHE A 122 6.34 -2.34 -8.19
CA PHE A 122 4.95 -1.98 -7.88
C PHE A 122 4.80 -1.39 -6.48
N LEU A 123 5.50 -1.93 -5.48
CA LEU A 123 5.53 -1.33 -4.15
C LEU A 123 6.15 0.07 -4.19
N GLY A 124 7.19 0.30 -4.99
CA GLY A 124 7.78 1.63 -5.20
C GLY A 124 6.76 2.63 -5.75
N VAL A 125 5.99 2.23 -6.78
CA VAL A 125 4.88 3.03 -7.32
C VAL A 125 3.82 3.29 -6.25
N LEU A 126 3.43 2.26 -5.49
CA LEU A 126 2.43 2.38 -4.42
C LEU A 126 2.88 3.38 -3.36
N PHE A 127 4.12 3.28 -2.86
CA PHE A 127 4.68 4.20 -1.87
C PHE A 127 4.83 5.63 -2.43
N ALA A 128 5.19 5.78 -3.70
CA ALA A 128 5.21 7.08 -4.35
C ALA A 128 3.82 7.73 -4.37
N VAL A 129 2.78 6.98 -4.76
CA VAL A 129 1.40 7.48 -4.74
C VAL A 129 0.96 7.85 -3.33
N ILE A 130 1.20 6.99 -2.33
CA ILE A 130 0.81 7.28 -0.94
C ILE A 130 1.59 8.48 -0.41
N GLY A 131 2.89 8.61 -0.72
CA GLY A 131 3.72 9.77 -0.36
C GLY A 131 3.16 11.08 -0.92
N ASN A 132 2.68 11.08 -2.16
CA ASN A 132 2.03 12.25 -2.75
C ASN A 132 0.66 12.58 -2.09
N MET A 133 0.01 11.59 -1.48
CA MET A 133 -1.27 11.77 -0.80
C MET A 133 -1.14 12.21 0.67
N MET A 134 -0.07 11.79 1.35
CA MET A 134 0.20 12.08 2.77
C MET A 134 -0.05 13.54 3.18
N PRO A 135 0.45 14.57 2.47
CA PRO A 135 0.27 15.97 2.88
C PRO A 135 -1.20 16.44 2.82
N LYS A 136 -2.06 15.71 2.11
CA LYS A 136 -3.49 16.02 1.97
C LYS A 136 -4.31 15.45 3.13
N PHE A 137 -3.75 14.54 3.92
CA PHE A 137 -4.43 13.98 5.08
C PHE A 137 -4.60 15.05 6.15
N ARG A 138 -5.86 15.42 6.42
CA ARG A 138 -6.23 16.17 7.63
C ARG A 138 -6.31 15.20 8.80
N GLN A 139 -6.23 15.74 10.02
CA GLN A 139 -6.37 14.94 11.25
C GLN A 139 -7.63 14.07 11.17
N ASN A 140 -7.41 12.77 11.30
CA ASN A 140 -8.43 11.72 11.24
C ASN A 140 -7.98 10.57 12.17
N TYR A 141 -8.85 9.60 12.42
CA TYR A 141 -8.55 8.51 13.35
C TYR A 141 -7.85 7.31 12.69
N PHE A 142 -7.98 7.11 11.37
CA PHE A 142 -7.55 5.88 10.70
C PHE A 142 -6.24 5.98 9.89
N CYS A 143 -5.99 7.09 9.21
CA CYS A 143 -4.93 7.27 8.22
C CYS A 143 -3.88 8.31 8.65
N GLY A 144 -2.59 7.96 8.52
CA GLY A 144 -1.47 8.85 8.75
C GLY A 144 -0.54 8.41 9.89
N ILE A 145 0.43 9.27 10.21
CA ILE A 145 1.37 9.08 11.32
C ILE A 145 0.71 9.60 12.60
N LYS A 146 0.36 8.66 13.48
CA LYS A 146 -0.43 8.89 14.68
C LYS A 146 0.45 8.81 15.92
N THR A 147 1.03 9.94 16.30
CA THR A 147 1.69 10.09 17.60
C THR A 147 0.83 10.97 18.52
N PRO A 148 0.95 10.84 19.86
CA PRO A 148 0.27 11.74 20.80
C PRO A 148 0.45 13.22 20.45
N TRP A 149 1.66 13.55 19.98
CA TRP A 149 2.09 14.86 19.52
C TRP A 149 1.32 15.37 18.28
N THR A 150 1.14 14.52 17.27
CA THR A 150 0.38 14.89 16.06
C THR A 150 -1.12 15.04 16.30
N TYR A 151 -1.66 14.36 17.31
CA TYR A 151 -3.07 14.53 17.68
C TYR A 151 -3.33 15.81 18.45
N ALA A 152 -2.38 16.23 19.28
CA ALA A 152 -2.51 17.41 20.12
C ALA A 152 -2.46 18.73 19.31
N ASP A 153 -1.77 18.78 18.17
CA ASP A 153 -1.61 20.01 17.39
C ASP A 153 -1.74 19.77 15.86
N GLU A 154 -2.67 20.50 15.20
CA GLU A 154 -2.93 20.39 13.75
C GLU A 154 -1.76 20.90 12.88
N VAL A 155 -0.98 21.86 13.37
CA VAL A 155 0.22 22.36 12.69
C VAL A 155 1.30 21.28 12.72
N VAL A 156 1.51 20.61 13.86
CA VAL A 156 2.43 19.46 13.98
C VAL A 156 1.98 18.33 13.06
N TRP A 157 0.69 17.99 13.05
CA TRP A 157 0.12 17.02 12.11
C TRP A 157 0.49 17.35 10.66
N THR A 158 0.22 18.58 10.22
CA THR A 158 0.42 19.00 8.83
C THR A 158 1.90 19.00 8.45
N ARG A 159 2.79 19.44 9.35
CA ARG A 159 4.25 19.41 9.12
C ARG A 159 4.77 17.97 9.02
N THR A 160 4.35 17.09 9.92
CA THR A 160 4.72 15.66 9.92
C THR A 160 4.29 14.97 8.64
N HIS A 161 3.04 15.15 8.22
CA HIS A 161 2.53 14.52 7.01
C HIS A 161 3.13 15.10 5.72
N ARG A 162 3.52 16.39 5.71
CA ARG A 162 4.25 17.00 4.59
C ARG A 162 5.67 16.44 4.46
N LEU A 163 6.37 16.27 5.58
CA LEU A 163 7.70 15.66 5.59
C LEU A 163 7.64 14.19 5.20
N ALA A 164 6.73 13.44 5.82
CA ALA A 164 6.52 12.02 5.53
C ALA A 164 6.14 11.81 4.06
N GLY A 165 5.26 12.64 3.51
CA GLY A 165 4.90 12.57 2.09
C GLY A 165 6.09 12.75 1.15
N ARG A 166 6.97 13.72 1.41
CA ARG A 166 8.18 13.95 0.62
C ARG A 166 9.16 12.78 0.71
N LEU A 167 9.43 12.30 1.93
CA LEU A 167 10.36 11.20 2.14
C LEU A 167 9.82 9.90 1.55
N MET A 168 8.53 9.63 1.70
CA MET A 168 7.91 8.40 1.20
C MET A 168 7.75 8.43 -0.33
N PHE A 169 7.53 9.61 -0.91
CA PHE A 169 7.60 9.80 -2.36
C PHE A 169 9.00 9.51 -2.90
N ALA A 170 10.04 10.08 -2.26
CA ALA A 170 11.43 9.83 -2.62
C ALA A 170 11.82 8.35 -2.44
N ALA A 171 11.40 7.72 -1.33
CA ALA A 171 11.62 6.30 -1.09
C ALA A 171 10.92 5.42 -2.13
N GLY A 172 9.69 5.77 -2.52
CA GLY A 172 8.98 5.08 -3.61
C GLY A 172 9.71 5.17 -4.95
N LEU A 173 10.23 6.35 -5.31
CA LEU A 173 11.06 6.52 -6.51
C LEU A 173 12.35 5.72 -6.45
N LEU A 174 13.05 5.74 -5.30
CA LEU A 174 14.24 4.91 -5.09
C LEU A 174 13.90 3.42 -5.18
N GLY A 175 12.72 3.00 -4.73
CA GLY A 175 12.25 1.64 -4.86
C GLY A 175 11.93 1.21 -6.30
N ILE A 176 11.47 2.14 -7.14
CA ILE A 176 11.33 1.91 -8.58
C ILE A 176 12.72 1.72 -9.21
N VAL A 177 13.68 2.59 -8.87
CA VAL A 177 15.06 2.50 -9.36
C VAL A 177 15.72 1.21 -8.88
N SER A 178 15.47 0.79 -7.64
CA SER A 178 16.10 -0.40 -7.07
C SER A 178 15.74 -1.67 -7.82
N ALA A 179 14.54 -1.77 -8.40
CA ALA A 179 14.12 -2.91 -9.21
C ALA A 179 15.00 -3.14 -10.47
N PHE A 180 15.71 -2.10 -10.92
CA PHE A 180 16.64 -2.17 -12.07
C PHE A 180 18.11 -2.40 -11.67
N LEU A 181 18.43 -2.35 -10.37
CA LEU A 181 19.80 -2.55 -9.90
C LEU A 181 20.25 -4.02 -10.00
N PRO A 182 21.55 -4.27 -10.21
CA PRO A 182 22.12 -5.61 -10.12
C PRO A 182 22.29 -6.01 -8.64
N GLY A 183 21.91 -7.25 -8.31
CA GLY A 183 22.08 -7.85 -6.99
C GLY A 183 20.87 -7.66 -6.05
N ASP A 184 20.37 -8.76 -5.50
CA ASP A 184 19.14 -8.78 -4.70
C ASP A 184 19.31 -8.08 -3.34
N VAL A 185 20.50 -8.19 -2.73
CA VAL A 185 20.85 -7.47 -1.49
C VAL A 185 20.86 -5.97 -1.71
N LEU A 186 21.48 -5.50 -2.81
CA LEU A 186 21.52 -4.07 -3.13
C LEU A 186 20.12 -3.53 -3.41
N MET A 187 19.31 -4.27 -4.18
CA MET A 187 17.90 -3.94 -4.40
C MET A 187 17.15 -3.79 -3.08
N ALA A 188 17.27 -4.77 -2.17
CA ALA A 188 16.60 -4.76 -0.88
C ALA A 188 17.03 -3.57 -0.02
N VAL A 189 18.34 -3.31 0.09
CA VAL A 189 18.87 -2.20 0.88
C VAL A 189 18.37 -0.85 0.34
N VAL A 190 18.47 -0.63 -0.97
CA VAL A 190 18.03 0.62 -1.61
C VAL A 190 16.51 0.81 -1.52
N PHE A 191 15.73 -0.27 -1.43
CA PHE A 191 14.29 -0.20 -1.23
C PHE A 191 13.91 0.06 0.24
N PHE A 192 14.37 -0.79 1.16
CA PHE A 192 13.90 -0.80 2.55
C PHE A 192 14.50 0.31 3.40
N VAL A 193 15.77 0.69 3.19
CA VAL A 193 16.41 1.73 4.03
C VAL A 193 15.72 3.08 3.88
N PRO A 194 15.50 3.63 2.66
CA PRO A 194 14.77 4.88 2.49
C PRO A 194 13.32 4.78 2.99
N LEU A 195 12.68 3.62 2.84
CA LEU A 195 11.32 3.40 3.32
C LEU A 195 11.24 3.49 4.85
N ILE A 196 12.16 2.84 5.57
CA ILE A 196 12.25 2.93 7.03
C ILE A 196 12.50 4.39 7.46
N ILE A 197 13.45 5.07 6.81
CA ILE A 197 13.75 6.49 7.07
C ILE A 197 12.49 7.35 6.88
N SER A 198 11.68 7.08 5.84
CA SER A 198 10.47 7.83 5.55
C SER A 198 9.38 7.74 6.62
N VAL A 199 9.45 6.72 7.50
CA VAL A 199 8.54 6.54 8.63
C VAL A 199 9.17 7.04 9.93
N VAL A 200 10.42 6.66 10.20
CA VAL A 200 11.10 6.97 11.46
C VAL A 200 11.36 8.48 11.60
N VAL A 201 11.82 9.14 10.54
CA VAL A 201 12.17 10.57 10.60
C VAL A 201 10.95 11.45 10.92
N PRO A 202 9.79 11.31 10.25
CA PRO A 202 8.61 12.11 10.60
C PRO A 202 8.06 11.83 12.01
N VAL A 203 8.18 10.59 12.51
CA VAL A 203 7.81 10.25 13.89
C VAL A 203 8.69 11.02 14.88
N LEU A 204 10.01 11.00 14.72
CA LEU A 204 10.94 11.77 15.56
C LEU A 204 10.70 13.27 15.46
N MET A 205 10.53 13.78 14.23
CA MET A 205 10.25 15.20 14.00
C MET A 205 8.90 15.63 14.58
N SER A 206 7.91 14.73 14.68
CA SER A 206 6.64 15.04 15.33
C SER A 206 6.80 15.39 16.80
N TYR A 207 7.70 14.69 17.51
CA TYR A 207 8.03 14.99 18.90
C TYR A 207 8.80 16.32 19.02
N ILE A 208 9.82 16.51 18.18
CA ILE A 208 10.66 17.71 18.20
C ILE A 208 9.81 18.97 17.94
N TRP A 209 8.96 18.95 16.90
CA TRP A 209 8.09 20.09 16.59
C TRP A 209 7.03 20.34 17.65
N TYR A 210 6.55 19.30 18.33
CA TYR A 210 5.63 19.47 19.44
C TYR A 210 6.32 20.14 20.63
N ARG A 211 7.50 19.67 21.05
CA ARG A 211 8.28 20.30 22.15
C ARG A 211 8.65 21.73 21.85
N GLN A 212 8.95 22.06 20.59
CA GLN A 212 9.20 23.45 20.18
C GLN A 212 7.97 24.36 20.30
N ARG A 213 6.76 23.83 20.09
CA ARG A 213 5.50 24.59 20.25
C ARG A 213 4.96 24.60 21.68
N HIS A 214 5.27 23.58 22.46
CA HIS A 214 4.82 23.43 23.85
C HIS A 214 6.01 23.27 24.81
N PRO A 215 6.86 24.30 24.96
CA PRO A 215 8.04 24.23 25.82
C PRO A 215 7.74 24.18 27.33
N GLN A 216 6.48 24.40 27.75
CA GLN A 216 6.08 24.47 29.15
C GLN A 216 5.46 23.16 29.71
N ASN A 217 5.52 22.05 28.95
CA ASN A 217 5.13 20.71 29.40
C ASN A 217 6.34 19.76 29.47
#